data_AF-A0ABD6DIX5-F1
#
_entry.id   AF-A0ABD6DIX5-F1
#
_cell.length_a   1.000
_cell.length_b   1.000
_cell.length_c   1.000
_cell.angle_alpha   90.00
_cell.angle_beta   90.00
_cell.angle_gamma   90.00
#
_symmetry.space_group_name_H-M   'P 1'
#
loop_
_entity.id
_entity.type
_entity.pdbx_description
1 polymer ?
#
loop_
_entity_poly.entity_id
_entity_poly.type
_entity_poly.pdbx_seq_one_letter_code
_entity_poly.pdbx_strand_id
1 'polypeptide(L)'
;METEHACTVGDARDMTTLATDSVDLVVTSPPYPMIEMWDETFASLNPAIGDALDDGDGERAFSLMHDELAAVWAELSRVVRPGGIVCCNVGDAVRTLDGSFSQYPNHARVTADMRELGFRPLPDVLWRKPTNKANKFMGSGMLPTNAYVTLEHEYVLVFRNGADTRPFEPGADRRYESAYFWEERNDWFSDVWTDLTGAMQDQHVDDAVRSRSAAFPFALPYRLVNMYSVYGDTVLDPFWGTGTTTLAAMLAGRDSHGYELDAGFAAAFDDRLEDLPARSRALIDERLDAHRAFVEACREEGDTLGYDAEHYEFPVRTKQERRIRFYEVAGVERTGDGYRVSYDPR
;
A
#
# COMPACT_ATOMS: atom_id res chain seq x y z
N MET A 1 21.18 6.23 9.96
CA MET A 1 20.71 6.03 8.56
C MET A 1 19.95 7.28 8.16
N GLU A 2 19.87 7.61 6.88
CA GLU A 2 19.06 8.73 6.39
C GLU A 2 18.26 8.30 5.17
N THR A 3 17.08 8.87 4.98
CA THR A 3 16.22 8.68 3.81
C THR A 3 15.68 10.01 3.30
N GLU A 4 15.34 10.04 2.01
CA GLU A 4 14.76 11.19 1.32
C GLU A 4 13.33 10.88 0.85
N HIS A 5 12.47 11.88 0.97
CA HIS A 5 11.04 11.75 0.69
C HIS A 5 10.56 12.94 -0.12
N ALA A 6 9.98 12.70 -1.29
CA ALA A 6 9.47 13.75 -2.16
C ALA A 6 8.02 13.49 -2.58
N CYS A 7 7.28 14.58 -2.83
CA CYS A 7 5.97 14.54 -3.47
C CYS A 7 5.98 15.51 -4.65
N THR A 8 5.74 14.99 -5.85
CA THR A 8 5.58 15.80 -7.06
C THR A 8 4.11 16.13 -7.23
N VAL A 9 3.76 17.41 -7.16
CA VAL A 9 2.43 17.87 -7.56
C VAL A 9 2.37 17.84 -9.09
N GLY A 10 1.66 16.85 -9.63
CA GLY A 10 1.67 16.55 -11.05
C GLY A 10 0.96 15.24 -11.38
N ASP A 11 0.87 14.97 -12.69
CA ASP A 11 0.18 13.81 -13.22
C ASP A 11 1.09 12.60 -13.28
N ALA A 12 0.72 11.51 -12.61
CA ALA A 12 1.48 10.26 -12.58
C ALA A 12 1.57 9.56 -13.95
N ARG A 13 0.80 9.98 -14.95
CA ARG A 13 0.97 9.55 -16.35
C ARG A 13 2.27 10.09 -16.97
N ASP A 14 2.90 11.07 -16.34
CA ASP A 14 4.23 11.58 -16.66
C ASP A 14 5.14 11.52 -15.41
N MET A 15 5.96 10.46 -15.33
CA MET A 15 6.96 10.30 -14.28
C MET A 15 8.37 10.67 -14.76
N THR A 16 8.52 11.65 -15.66
CA THR A 16 9.83 12.04 -16.23
C THR A 16 10.86 12.51 -15.20
N THR A 17 10.43 12.90 -13.99
CA THR A 17 11.34 13.22 -12.89
C THR A 17 12.01 11.98 -12.27
N LEU A 18 11.45 10.79 -12.52
CA LEU A 18 12.01 9.52 -12.08
C LEU A 18 12.82 8.85 -13.21
N ALA A 19 14.02 8.40 -12.85
CA ALA A 19 14.85 7.61 -13.75
C ALA A 19 14.26 6.20 -13.97
N THR A 20 14.61 5.59 -15.10
CA THR A 20 14.34 4.16 -15.34
C THR A 20 15.01 3.32 -14.25
N ASP A 21 14.33 2.26 -13.79
CA ASP A 21 14.82 1.31 -12.77
C ASP A 21 15.22 1.93 -11.41
N SER A 22 14.65 3.10 -11.07
CA SER A 22 14.95 3.82 -9.83
C SER A 22 14.05 3.46 -8.65
N VAL A 23 12.94 2.75 -8.86
CA VAL A 23 11.97 2.39 -7.83
C VAL A 23 12.08 0.90 -7.48
N ASP A 24 12.09 0.59 -6.19
CA ASP A 24 12.19 -0.79 -5.68
C ASP A 24 10.82 -1.41 -5.41
N LEU A 25 9.91 -0.61 -4.87
CA LEU A 25 8.57 -1.02 -4.47
C LEU A 25 7.56 0.06 -4.84
N VAL A 26 6.41 -0.32 -5.37
CA VAL A 26 5.24 0.55 -5.48
C VAL A 26 4.20 0.05 -4.48
N VAL A 27 3.64 0.96 -3.68
CA VAL A 27 2.45 0.67 -2.85
C VAL A 27 1.45 1.78 -3.12
N THR A 28 0.27 1.43 -3.64
CA THR A 28 -0.66 2.45 -4.11
C THR A 28 -2.10 1.97 -4.15
N SER A 29 -3.01 2.91 -4.35
CA SER A 29 -4.44 2.69 -4.54
C SER A 29 -4.96 3.71 -5.55
N PRO A 30 -5.23 3.32 -6.81
CA PRO A 30 -5.74 4.24 -7.82
C PRO A 30 -7.12 4.78 -7.45
N PRO A 31 -7.58 5.88 -8.08
CA PRO A 31 -9.00 6.17 -8.14
C PRO A 31 -9.71 5.00 -8.84
N TYR A 32 -10.64 4.34 -8.15
CA TYR A 32 -11.26 3.13 -8.66
C TYR A 32 -12.27 3.45 -9.77
N PRO A 33 -12.11 2.89 -10.98
CA PRO A 33 -13.11 3.03 -12.02
C PRO A 33 -14.50 2.61 -11.53
N MET A 34 -15.51 3.35 -11.99
CA MET A 34 -16.94 3.13 -11.70
C MET A 34 -17.38 3.36 -10.24
N ILE A 35 -16.52 3.89 -9.38
CA ILE A 35 -16.96 4.46 -8.10
C ILE A 35 -17.31 5.94 -8.31
N GLU A 36 -18.55 6.31 -8.00
CA GLU A 36 -19.15 7.62 -8.30
C GLU A 36 -18.31 8.83 -7.84
N MET A 37 -17.62 8.71 -6.69
CA MET A 37 -16.78 9.79 -6.18
C MET A 37 -15.61 10.19 -7.10
N TRP A 38 -15.23 9.31 -8.04
CA TRP A 38 -14.13 9.55 -8.98
C TRP A 38 -14.59 9.98 -10.37
N ASP A 39 -15.90 10.06 -10.62
CA ASP A 39 -16.45 10.38 -11.94
C ASP A 39 -15.95 11.74 -12.45
N GLU A 40 -16.01 12.77 -11.61
CA GLU A 40 -15.54 14.11 -11.97
C GLU A 40 -14.04 14.11 -12.27
N THR A 41 -13.25 13.39 -11.46
CA THR A 41 -11.80 13.24 -11.69
C THR A 41 -11.55 12.62 -13.05
N PHE A 42 -12.13 11.46 -13.35
CA PHE A 42 -11.94 10.80 -14.64
C PHE A 42 -12.46 11.61 -15.82
N ALA A 43 -13.64 12.21 -15.72
CA ALA A 43 -14.21 13.05 -16.77
C ALA A 43 -13.36 14.32 -17.04
N SER A 44 -12.68 14.86 -16.02
CA SER A 44 -11.75 15.97 -16.20
C SER A 44 -10.48 15.57 -16.98
N LEU A 45 -10.04 14.31 -16.84
CA LEU A 45 -8.91 13.77 -17.60
C LEU A 45 -9.32 13.44 -19.04
N ASN A 46 -10.53 12.92 -19.23
CA ASN A 46 -11.07 12.51 -20.52
C ASN A 46 -12.59 12.74 -20.59
N PRO A 47 -13.05 13.82 -21.28
CA PRO A 47 -14.46 14.18 -21.35
C PRO A 47 -15.37 13.07 -21.92
N ALA A 48 -14.84 12.15 -22.73
CA ALA A 48 -15.61 11.04 -23.28
C ALA A 48 -16.07 10.04 -22.21
N ILE A 49 -15.44 10.04 -21.03
CA ILE A 49 -15.89 9.29 -19.86
C ILE A 49 -17.19 9.90 -19.32
N GLY A 50 -17.26 11.23 -19.21
CA GLY A 50 -18.48 11.95 -18.82
C GLY A 50 -19.62 11.67 -19.78
N ASP A 51 -19.36 11.78 -21.09
CA ASP A 51 -20.34 11.46 -22.13
C ASP A 51 -20.86 10.02 -21.99
N ALA A 52 -19.98 9.04 -21.74
CA ALA A 52 -20.39 7.64 -21.58
C ALA A 52 -21.23 7.41 -20.31
N LEU A 53 -20.91 8.08 -19.20
CA LEU A 53 -21.70 8.02 -17.97
C LEU A 53 -23.08 8.65 -18.16
N ASP A 54 -23.16 9.81 -18.82
CA ASP A 54 -24.40 10.52 -19.12
C ASP A 54 -25.32 9.70 -20.05
N ASP A 55 -24.72 8.99 -21.02
CA ASP A 55 -25.41 8.05 -21.92
C ASP A 55 -25.82 6.73 -21.24
N GLY A 56 -25.38 6.49 -19.99
CA GLY A 56 -25.61 5.24 -19.27
C GLY A 56 -24.79 4.04 -19.77
N ASP A 57 -23.79 4.28 -20.62
CA ASP A 57 -22.89 3.26 -21.19
C ASP A 57 -21.74 2.94 -20.22
N GLY A 58 -22.08 2.15 -19.20
CA GLY A 58 -21.15 1.79 -18.13
C GLY A 58 -19.92 1.00 -18.58
N GLU A 59 -20.03 0.15 -19.60
CA GLU A 59 -18.89 -0.63 -20.12
C GLU A 59 -17.89 0.27 -20.85
N ARG A 60 -18.39 1.23 -21.64
CA ARG A 60 -17.55 2.23 -22.29
C ARG A 60 -16.88 3.13 -21.25
N ALA A 61 -17.61 3.61 -20.25
CA ALA A 61 -17.04 4.41 -19.17
C ALA A 61 -15.95 3.63 -18.41
N PHE A 62 -16.23 2.38 -18.03
CA PHE A 62 -15.28 1.48 -17.37
C PHE A 62 -14.00 1.29 -18.18
N SER A 63 -14.11 1.04 -19.49
CA SER A 63 -12.93 0.88 -20.34
C SER A 63 -12.11 2.17 -20.44
N LEU A 64 -12.75 3.31 -20.68
CA LEU A 64 -12.06 4.59 -20.82
C LEU A 64 -11.36 5.01 -19.51
N MET A 65 -11.98 4.79 -18.35
CA MET A 65 -11.34 5.03 -17.06
C MET A 65 -10.09 4.17 -16.86
N HIS A 66 -10.13 2.90 -17.28
CA HIS A 66 -8.97 2.03 -17.23
C HIS A 66 -7.87 2.44 -18.22
N ASP A 67 -8.22 2.99 -19.38
CA ASP A 67 -7.24 3.50 -20.34
C ASP A 67 -6.43 4.68 -19.74
N GLU A 68 -7.05 5.51 -18.89
CA GLU A 68 -6.33 6.56 -18.14
C GLU A 68 -5.35 5.98 -17.11
N LEU A 69 -5.73 4.90 -16.41
CA LEU A 69 -4.83 4.21 -15.48
C LEU A 69 -3.70 3.47 -16.20
N ALA A 70 -3.96 2.96 -17.42
CA ALA A 70 -2.97 2.23 -18.21
C ALA A 70 -1.72 3.06 -18.54
N ALA A 71 -1.87 4.38 -18.70
CA ALA A 71 -0.73 5.28 -18.88
C ALA A 71 0.18 5.33 -17.64
N VAL A 72 -0.39 5.28 -16.42
CA VAL A 72 0.38 5.20 -15.17
C VAL A 72 1.07 3.84 -15.07
N TRP A 73 0.39 2.75 -15.40
CA TRP A 73 0.99 1.40 -15.41
C TRP A 73 2.17 1.29 -16.38
N ALA A 74 2.08 1.96 -17.54
CA ALA A 74 3.18 2.03 -18.50
C ALA A 74 4.41 2.73 -17.89
N GLU A 75 4.22 3.82 -17.16
CA GLU A 75 5.32 4.48 -16.43
C GLU A 75 5.91 3.59 -15.34
N LEU A 76 5.07 2.82 -14.62
CA LEU A 76 5.57 1.83 -13.65
C LEU A 76 6.49 0.79 -14.30
N SER A 77 6.18 0.32 -15.51
CA SER A 77 7.02 -0.64 -16.24
C SER A 77 8.42 -0.10 -16.55
N ARG A 78 8.56 1.23 -16.61
CA ARG A 78 9.82 1.94 -16.84
C ARG A 78 10.56 2.24 -15.55
N VAL A 79 9.88 2.74 -14.51
CA VAL A 79 10.57 3.24 -13.29
C VAL A 79 10.85 2.15 -12.27
N VAL A 80 10.05 1.09 -12.23
CA VAL A 80 10.25 -0.04 -11.30
C VAL A 80 11.39 -0.90 -11.82
N ARG A 81 12.39 -1.17 -11.00
CA ARG A 81 13.54 -1.99 -11.44
C ARG A 81 13.17 -3.44 -11.73
N PRO A 82 14.00 -4.17 -12.50
CA PRO A 82 13.85 -5.61 -12.65
C PRO A 82 13.81 -6.33 -11.30
N GLY A 83 12.79 -7.17 -11.11
CA GLY A 83 12.54 -7.89 -9.87
C GLY A 83 11.94 -7.05 -8.74
N GLY A 84 11.70 -5.75 -8.95
CA GLY A 84 10.94 -4.89 -8.04
C GLY A 84 9.47 -5.30 -7.97
N ILE A 85 8.79 -4.86 -6.92
CA ILE A 85 7.42 -5.28 -6.61
C ILE A 85 6.44 -4.11 -6.77
N VAL A 86 5.25 -4.39 -7.27
CA VAL A 86 4.12 -3.45 -7.31
C VAL A 86 2.97 -4.03 -6.51
N CYS A 87 2.53 -3.31 -5.49
CA CYS A 87 1.35 -3.60 -4.70
C CYS A 87 0.26 -2.57 -5.00
N CYS A 88 -0.84 -3.01 -5.60
CA CYS A 88 -1.97 -2.16 -5.97
C CYS A 88 -3.21 -2.59 -5.21
N ASN A 89 -3.64 -1.78 -4.24
CA ASN A 89 -4.92 -1.95 -3.57
C ASN A 89 -6.05 -1.47 -4.47
N VAL A 90 -7.01 -2.34 -4.80
CA VAL A 90 -8.13 -2.00 -5.67
C VAL A 90 -9.39 -2.75 -5.26
N GLY A 91 -10.51 -2.05 -5.24
CA GLY A 91 -11.83 -2.62 -5.01
C GLY A 91 -12.59 -2.79 -6.32
N ASP A 92 -13.31 -3.89 -6.45
CA ASP A 92 -14.34 -3.98 -7.48
C ASP A 92 -15.46 -2.98 -7.20
N ALA A 93 -16.08 -2.48 -8.26
CA ALA A 93 -17.19 -1.56 -8.18
C ALA A 93 -18.50 -2.26 -8.54
N VAL A 94 -19.59 -1.78 -7.98
CA VAL A 94 -20.95 -2.19 -8.34
C VAL A 94 -21.74 -0.92 -8.57
N ARG A 95 -22.42 -0.82 -9.72
CA ARG A 95 -23.11 0.41 -10.10
C ARG A 95 -24.35 0.10 -10.93
N THR A 96 -25.39 0.90 -10.73
CA THR A 96 -26.57 0.91 -11.58
C THR A 96 -26.48 2.08 -12.55
N LEU A 97 -26.51 1.81 -13.85
CA LEU A 97 -26.58 2.81 -14.92
C LEU A 97 -27.70 2.41 -15.88
N ASP A 98 -28.49 3.39 -16.33
CA ASP A 98 -29.69 3.19 -17.16
C ASP A 98 -30.60 2.04 -16.67
N GLY A 99 -30.80 1.96 -15.35
CA GLY A 99 -31.63 0.93 -14.71
C GLY A 99 -31.01 -0.49 -14.67
N SER A 100 -29.80 -0.67 -15.20
CA SER A 100 -29.06 -1.93 -15.20
C SER A 100 -27.98 -1.95 -14.11
N PHE A 101 -28.10 -2.87 -13.16
CA PHE A 101 -27.11 -3.10 -12.10
C PHE A 101 -26.04 -4.07 -12.59
N SER A 102 -24.76 -3.69 -12.48
CA SER A 102 -23.63 -4.53 -12.84
C SER A 102 -22.47 -4.42 -11.84
N GLN A 103 -21.61 -5.43 -11.84
CA GLN A 103 -20.29 -5.40 -11.21
C GLN A 103 -19.24 -5.07 -12.28
N TYR A 104 -18.31 -4.20 -11.91
CA TYR A 104 -17.17 -3.78 -12.72
C TYR A 104 -15.88 -4.31 -12.05
N PRO A 105 -15.25 -5.35 -12.63
CA PRO A 105 -14.15 -6.07 -11.99
C PRO A 105 -12.80 -5.37 -12.19
N ASN A 106 -12.58 -4.28 -11.45
CA ASN A 106 -11.35 -3.49 -11.48
C ASN A 106 -10.10 -4.37 -11.30
N HIS A 107 -10.12 -5.32 -10.36
CA HIS A 107 -8.97 -6.17 -10.08
C HIS A 107 -8.53 -7.00 -11.31
N ALA A 108 -9.50 -7.51 -12.07
CA ALA A 108 -9.26 -8.34 -13.23
C ALA A 108 -8.68 -7.52 -14.38
N ARG A 109 -9.20 -6.31 -14.61
CA ARG A 109 -8.70 -5.41 -15.65
C ARG A 109 -7.29 -4.92 -15.34
N VAL A 110 -7.01 -4.45 -14.12
CA VAL A 110 -5.64 -4.07 -13.70
C VAL A 110 -4.67 -5.25 -13.86
N THR A 111 -5.08 -6.45 -13.47
CA THR A 111 -4.23 -7.65 -13.63
C THR A 111 -3.92 -7.95 -15.09
N ALA A 112 -4.88 -7.78 -16.01
CA ALA A 112 -4.66 -7.97 -17.44
C ALA A 112 -3.68 -6.91 -17.98
N ASP A 113 -3.93 -5.64 -17.71
CA ASP A 113 -3.11 -4.52 -18.20
C ASP A 113 -1.65 -4.64 -17.72
N MET A 114 -1.44 -4.94 -16.43
CA MET A 114 -0.09 -5.13 -15.87
C MET A 114 0.66 -6.31 -16.52
N ARG A 115 -0.05 -7.40 -16.86
CA ARG A 115 0.56 -8.56 -17.54
C ARG A 115 1.00 -8.25 -18.96
N GLU A 116 0.23 -7.44 -19.69
CA GLU A 116 0.58 -7.00 -21.03
C GLU A 116 1.85 -6.15 -21.03
N LEU A 117 2.08 -5.39 -19.95
CA LEU A 117 3.29 -4.60 -19.71
C LEU A 117 4.49 -5.44 -19.20
N GLY A 118 4.34 -6.76 -19.09
CA GLY A 118 5.44 -7.67 -18.72
C GLY A 118 5.60 -7.91 -17.21
N PHE A 119 4.73 -7.35 -16.38
CA PHE A 119 4.68 -7.69 -14.96
C PHE A 119 4.18 -9.13 -14.76
N ARG A 120 4.75 -9.80 -13.76
CA ARG A 120 4.35 -11.14 -13.33
C ARG A 120 3.45 -11.05 -12.11
N PRO A 121 2.17 -11.46 -12.19
CA PRO A 121 1.32 -11.53 -11.01
C PRO A 121 1.88 -12.60 -10.06
N LEU A 122 1.92 -12.24 -8.78
CA LEU A 122 2.18 -13.11 -7.65
C LEU A 122 0.85 -13.40 -6.93
N PRO A 123 0.79 -14.31 -5.94
CA PRO A 123 -0.38 -14.44 -5.09
C PRO A 123 -0.78 -13.07 -4.52
N ASP A 124 -2.03 -12.70 -4.71
CA ASP A 124 -2.63 -11.46 -4.18
C ASP A 124 -3.21 -11.70 -2.80
N VAL A 125 -3.67 -10.61 -2.17
CA VAL A 125 -4.30 -10.66 -0.85
C VAL A 125 -5.73 -10.14 -0.93
N LEU A 126 -6.66 -10.87 -0.32
CA LEU A 126 -8.01 -10.41 -0.04
C LEU A 126 -8.01 -9.69 1.31
N TRP A 127 -8.00 -8.37 1.27
CA TRP A 127 -8.12 -7.55 2.47
C TRP A 127 -9.60 -7.36 2.81
N ARG A 128 -10.05 -7.98 3.89
CA ARG A 128 -11.40 -7.82 4.39
C ARG A 128 -11.55 -6.47 5.09
N LYS A 129 -12.40 -5.61 4.54
CA LYS A 129 -12.63 -4.28 5.12
C LYS A 129 -13.36 -4.37 6.45
N PRO A 130 -12.96 -3.60 7.47
CA PRO A 130 -13.75 -3.44 8.69
C PRO A 130 -15.14 -2.90 8.33
N THR A 131 -16.19 -3.71 8.52
CA THR A 131 -17.56 -3.32 8.14
C THR A 131 -18.40 -3.11 9.39
N ASN A 132 -18.83 -1.86 9.64
CA ASN A 132 -19.75 -1.50 10.73
C ASN A 132 -21.24 -1.72 10.37
N LYS A 133 -21.55 -2.14 9.13
CA LYS A 133 -22.91 -2.36 8.65
C LYS A 133 -23.32 -3.82 8.82
N ALA A 134 -24.34 -4.07 9.65
CA ALA A 134 -24.88 -5.41 9.91
C ALA A 134 -25.59 -6.04 8.69
N ASN A 135 -26.02 -5.23 7.71
CA ASN A 135 -26.80 -5.69 6.56
C ASN A 135 -25.88 -6.13 5.43
N LYS A 136 -25.99 -7.40 5.02
CA LYS A 136 -25.15 -8.05 4.00
C LYS A 136 -25.97 -8.49 2.78
N PHE A 137 -26.58 -7.53 2.09
CA PHE A 137 -27.34 -7.81 0.87
C PHE A 137 -27.50 -6.55 0.01
N MET A 138 -27.40 -6.70 -1.31
CA MET A 138 -27.77 -5.69 -2.30
C MET A 138 -28.99 -6.18 -3.11
N GLY A 139 -29.83 -5.27 -3.62
CA GLY A 139 -31.00 -5.63 -4.44
C GLY A 139 -32.26 -5.93 -3.62
N SER A 140 -33.02 -6.97 -3.98
CA SER A 140 -34.38 -7.27 -3.46
C SER A 140 -34.43 -7.80 -2.02
N GLY A 141 -33.38 -7.58 -1.23
CA GLY A 141 -33.31 -7.96 0.18
C GLY A 141 -33.38 -9.47 0.39
N MET A 142 -34.48 -9.96 0.94
CA MET A 142 -34.67 -11.39 1.28
C MET A 142 -35.32 -12.20 0.16
N LEU A 143 -35.65 -11.57 -0.97
CA LEU A 143 -36.41 -12.21 -2.05
C LEU A 143 -35.46 -12.74 -3.14
N PRO A 144 -35.38 -14.06 -3.37
CA PRO A 144 -34.68 -14.59 -4.53
C PRO A 144 -35.42 -14.24 -5.83
N THR A 145 -34.74 -14.06 -6.96
CA THR A 145 -33.30 -14.31 -7.22
C THR A 145 -32.41 -13.07 -7.11
N ASN A 146 -32.96 -11.90 -6.80
CA ASN A 146 -32.30 -10.61 -7.02
C ASN A 146 -31.67 -10.00 -5.75
N ALA A 147 -31.34 -10.87 -4.79
CA ALA A 147 -30.52 -10.54 -3.64
C ALA A 147 -29.07 -10.91 -3.96
N TYR A 148 -28.19 -9.91 -3.99
CA TYR A 148 -26.79 -10.08 -4.40
C TYR A 148 -25.84 -9.98 -3.21
N VAL A 149 -24.69 -10.67 -3.33
CA VAL A 149 -23.60 -10.63 -2.36
C VAL A 149 -23.04 -9.21 -2.27
N THR A 150 -22.67 -8.80 -1.05
CA THR A 150 -21.99 -7.51 -0.82
C THR A 150 -20.48 -7.70 -0.97
N LEU A 151 -19.81 -6.71 -1.57
CA LEU A 151 -18.34 -6.68 -1.63
C LEU A 151 -17.80 -6.34 -0.23
N GLU A 152 -17.19 -7.32 0.45
CA GLU A 152 -16.62 -7.18 1.81
C GLU A 152 -15.08 -7.09 1.81
N HIS A 153 -14.46 -7.15 0.64
CA HIS A 153 -13.01 -7.14 0.50
C HIS A 153 -12.55 -6.18 -0.59
N GLU A 154 -11.28 -5.82 -0.48
CA GLU A 154 -10.46 -5.25 -1.54
C GLU A 154 -9.36 -6.24 -1.91
N TYR A 155 -8.81 -6.08 -3.12
CA TYR A 155 -7.66 -6.84 -3.59
C TYR A 155 -6.42 -6.01 -3.37
N VAL A 156 -5.42 -6.56 -2.69
CA VAL A 156 -4.04 -6.07 -2.80
C VAL A 156 -3.35 -6.93 -3.84
N LEU A 157 -3.38 -6.46 -5.08
CA LEU A 157 -2.72 -7.12 -6.20
C LEU A 157 -1.21 -6.99 -6.05
N VAL A 158 -0.48 -8.09 -6.23
CA VAL A 158 0.98 -8.11 -6.10
C VAL A 158 1.58 -8.55 -7.43
N PHE A 159 2.48 -7.72 -7.96
CA PHE A 159 3.19 -7.98 -9.19
C PHE A 159 4.69 -7.85 -9.00
N ARG A 160 5.46 -8.59 -9.80
CA ARG A 160 6.90 -8.41 -9.94
C ARG A 160 7.24 -7.90 -11.33
N ASN A 161 8.13 -6.92 -11.44
CA ASN A 161 8.62 -6.49 -12.74
C ASN A 161 9.53 -7.58 -13.34
N GLY A 162 9.11 -8.19 -14.44
CA GLY A 162 9.86 -9.24 -15.12
C GLY A 162 9.83 -10.62 -14.46
N ALA A 163 10.57 -11.55 -15.07
CA ALA A 163 10.55 -12.97 -14.71
C ALA A 163 11.45 -13.32 -13.51
N ASP A 164 12.45 -12.49 -13.23
CA ASP A 164 13.50 -12.79 -12.26
C ASP A 164 13.28 -12.06 -10.94
N THR A 165 13.70 -12.67 -9.83
CA THR A 165 13.71 -12.02 -8.52
C THR A 165 14.84 -11.00 -8.43
N ARG A 166 14.64 -9.93 -7.66
CA ARG A 166 15.70 -8.97 -7.34
C ARG A 166 16.88 -9.67 -6.65
N PRO A 167 18.11 -9.55 -7.16
CA PRO A 167 19.29 -10.14 -6.54
C PRO A 167 19.73 -9.34 -5.30
N PHE A 168 20.38 -10.02 -4.37
CA PHE A 168 21.07 -9.41 -3.23
C PHE A 168 22.40 -10.12 -3.03
N GLU A 169 23.43 -9.35 -2.66
CA GLU A 169 24.72 -9.93 -2.28
C GLU A 169 24.58 -10.87 -1.08
N PRO A 170 25.32 -11.99 -1.05
CA PRO A 170 25.33 -12.88 0.10
C PRO A 170 25.70 -12.13 1.39
N GLY A 171 24.86 -12.26 2.43
CA GLY A 171 25.12 -11.61 3.71
C GLY A 171 24.77 -10.12 3.78
N ALA A 172 24.16 -9.53 2.75
CA ALA A 172 23.82 -8.09 2.70
C ALA A 172 23.09 -7.60 3.95
N ASP A 173 23.76 -6.80 4.78
CA ASP A 173 23.32 -6.37 6.10
C ASP A 173 21.90 -5.81 6.08
N ARG A 174 21.63 -4.84 5.20
CA ARG A 174 20.30 -4.22 5.05
C ARG A 174 19.16 -5.23 4.83
N ARG A 175 19.43 -6.36 4.15
CA ARG A 175 18.41 -7.40 3.91
C ARG A 175 18.09 -8.19 5.17
N TYR A 176 19.11 -8.50 5.97
CA TYR A 176 18.92 -9.25 7.21
C TYR A 176 18.42 -8.36 8.35
N GLU A 177 18.85 -7.09 8.40
CA GLU A 177 18.33 -6.10 9.35
C GLU A 177 16.86 -5.79 9.09
N SER A 178 16.43 -5.78 7.83
CA SER A 178 15.02 -5.60 7.42
C SER A 178 14.16 -6.87 7.53
N ALA A 179 14.67 -7.96 8.09
CA ALA A 179 13.85 -9.15 8.29
C ALA A 179 12.73 -8.87 9.30
N TYR A 180 11.75 -9.76 9.31
CA TYR A 180 10.61 -9.77 10.23
C TYR A 180 10.69 -11.03 11.09
N PHE A 181 10.06 -10.99 12.26
CA PHE A 181 10.02 -12.15 13.13
C PHE A 181 9.23 -13.29 12.48
N TRP A 182 9.45 -14.52 12.97
CA TRP A 182 8.74 -15.70 12.48
C TRP A 182 7.25 -15.41 12.45
N GLU A 183 6.63 -15.15 13.60
CA GLU A 183 5.19 -15.00 13.78
C GLU A 183 4.60 -13.93 12.86
N GLU A 184 5.29 -12.79 12.70
CA GLU A 184 4.93 -11.75 11.75
C GLU A 184 4.87 -12.30 10.32
N ARG A 185 5.84 -13.12 9.91
CA ARG A 185 5.82 -13.77 8.60
C ARG A 185 4.57 -14.64 8.40
N ASN A 186 4.15 -15.38 9.42
CA ASN A 186 2.97 -16.26 9.29
C ASN A 186 1.69 -15.45 9.07
N ASP A 187 1.59 -14.35 9.80
CA ASP A 187 0.41 -13.51 9.74
C ASP A 187 0.40 -12.67 8.46
N TRP A 188 1.53 -12.10 8.08
CA TRP A 188 1.62 -11.17 6.94
C TRP A 188 1.58 -11.89 5.59
N PHE A 189 2.14 -13.09 5.47
CA PHE A 189 2.16 -13.85 4.20
C PHE A 189 0.97 -14.81 4.08
N SER A 190 -0.18 -14.41 4.60
CA SER A 190 -1.51 -14.98 4.35
C SER A 190 -2.18 -14.28 3.17
N ASP A 191 -2.93 -15.01 2.36
CA ASP A 191 -3.73 -14.48 1.24
C ASP A 191 -5.05 -13.84 1.68
N VAL A 192 -5.38 -13.91 2.97
CA VAL A 192 -6.55 -13.24 3.56
C VAL A 192 -6.13 -12.44 4.78
N TRP A 193 -6.38 -11.13 4.74
CA TRP A 193 -6.11 -10.21 5.85
C TRP A 193 -7.42 -9.71 6.47
N THR A 194 -7.59 -9.94 7.76
CA THR A 194 -8.78 -9.52 8.54
C THR A 194 -8.45 -8.64 9.73
N ASP A 195 -7.16 -8.53 10.05
CA ASP A 195 -6.61 -7.91 11.25
C ASP A 195 -6.24 -6.43 11.04
N LEU A 196 -6.16 -6.00 9.78
CA LEU A 196 -5.99 -4.60 9.38
C LEU A 196 -7.27 -3.79 9.65
N THR A 197 -7.56 -3.59 10.92
CA THR A 197 -8.53 -2.64 11.45
C THR A 197 -7.76 -1.37 11.81
N GLY A 198 -8.24 -0.19 11.41
CA GLY A 198 -7.50 1.08 11.51
C GLY A 198 -7.25 1.59 12.94
N ALA A 199 -6.58 0.79 13.78
CA ALA A 199 -6.32 1.04 15.20
C ALA A 199 -5.47 2.30 15.42
N MET A 200 -4.63 2.66 14.45
CA MET A 200 -4.04 3.99 14.36
C MET A 200 -5.01 4.89 13.58
N GLN A 201 -6.05 5.38 14.24
CA GLN A 201 -6.79 6.52 13.72
C GLN A 201 -5.80 7.67 13.62
N ASP A 202 -5.45 8.05 12.39
CA ASP A 202 -4.66 9.25 12.16
C ASP A 202 -5.52 10.46 12.54
N GLN A 203 -5.46 10.85 13.82
CA GLN A 203 -6.23 11.94 14.41
C GLN A 203 -5.94 13.30 13.76
N HIS A 204 -4.92 13.37 12.90
CA HIS A 204 -4.45 14.58 12.22
C HIS A 204 -4.99 14.73 10.79
N VAL A 205 -5.77 13.77 10.29
CA VAL A 205 -6.44 13.91 8.99
C VAL A 205 -7.94 14.14 9.23
N ASP A 206 -8.42 15.33 8.87
CA ASP A 206 -9.84 15.68 8.87
C ASP A 206 -10.65 14.58 8.16
N ASP A 207 -11.74 14.13 8.78
CA ASP A 207 -12.66 13.15 8.22
C ASP A 207 -13.15 13.57 6.81
N ALA A 208 -13.26 14.88 6.53
CA ALA A 208 -13.58 15.42 5.21
C ALA A 208 -12.46 15.18 4.17
N VAL A 209 -11.19 15.30 4.56
CA VAL A 209 -10.03 15.05 3.68
C VAL A 209 -9.84 13.54 3.48
N ARG A 210 -10.06 12.74 4.53
CA ARG A 210 -10.00 11.27 4.44
C ARG A 210 -11.11 10.70 3.56
N SER A 211 -12.33 11.23 3.68
CA SER A 211 -13.46 10.81 2.83
C SER A 211 -13.30 11.24 1.37
N ARG A 212 -12.62 12.36 1.10
CA ARG A 212 -12.28 12.78 -0.27
C ARG A 212 -11.14 12.00 -0.91
N SER A 213 -10.21 11.48 -0.12
CA SER A 213 -9.04 10.73 -0.64
C SER A 213 -9.24 9.22 -0.74
N ALA A 214 -10.27 8.66 -0.08
CA ALA A 214 -10.49 7.21 0.03
C ALA A 214 -9.25 6.41 0.45
N ALA A 215 -8.35 7.00 1.25
CA ALA A 215 -7.07 6.39 1.60
C ALA A 215 -7.24 5.08 2.41
N PHE A 216 -6.42 4.07 2.09
CA PHE A 216 -6.30 2.85 2.90
C PHE A 216 -5.70 3.15 4.29
N PRO A 217 -5.96 2.29 5.31
CA PRO A 217 -5.40 2.46 6.64
C PRO A 217 -3.88 2.29 6.63
N PHE A 218 -3.17 3.06 7.45
CA PHE A 218 -1.69 3.05 7.58
C PHE A 218 -1.06 1.66 7.70
N ALA A 219 -1.71 0.74 8.42
CA ALA A 219 -1.18 -0.60 8.64
C ALA A 219 -1.02 -1.41 7.35
N LEU A 220 -1.82 -1.14 6.31
CA LEU A 220 -1.74 -1.80 5.00
C LEU A 220 -0.41 -1.48 4.28
N PRO A 221 -0.08 -0.21 3.95
CA PRO A 221 1.19 0.11 3.30
C PRO A 221 2.38 -0.17 4.20
N TYR A 222 2.27 0.04 5.53
CA TYR A 222 3.37 -0.28 6.44
C TYR A 222 3.73 -1.77 6.41
N ARG A 223 2.74 -2.66 6.42
CA ARG A 223 2.96 -4.11 6.23
C ARG A 223 3.62 -4.40 4.88
N LEU A 224 3.08 -3.87 3.79
CA LEU A 224 3.61 -4.12 2.43
C LEU A 224 5.04 -3.61 2.24
N VAL A 225 5.36 -2.43 2.78
CA VAL A 225 6.73 -1.88 2.77
C VAL A 225 7.69 -2.82 3.50
N ASN A 226 7.33 -3.31 4.69
CA ASN A 226 8.16 -4.27 5.42
C ASN A 226 8.28 -5.63 4.70
N MET A 227 7.24 -6.10 4.01
CA MET A 227 7.25 -7.39 3.30
C MET A 227 8.12 -7.38 2.05
N TYR A 228 8.12 -6.28 1.28
CA TYR A 228 8.61 -6.25 -0.10
C TYR A 228 9.75 -5.26 -0.37
N SER A 229 10.33 -4.66 0.67
CA SER A 229 11.49 -3.77 0.54
C SER A 229 12.50 -4.00 1.67
N VAL A 230 13.72 -3.48 1.51
CA VAL A 230 14.75 -3.40 2.55
C VAL A 230 15.06 -1.93 2.89
N TYR A 231 15.76 -1.68 4.00
CA TYR A 231 16.18 -0.33 4.39
C TYR A 231 16.89 0.42 3.25
N GLY A 232 16.51 1.68 3.05
CA GLY A 232 17.00 2.55 1.98
C GLY A 232 16.57 2.17 0.56
N ASP A 233 15.57 1.30 0.41
CA ASP A 233 14.88 1.13 -0.88
C ASP A 233 13.91 2.29 -1.13
N THR A 234 13.63 2.58 -2.41
CA THR A 234 12.69 3.63 -2.80
C THR A 234 11.27 3.08 -3.00
N VAL A 235 10.31 3.62 -2.24
CA VAL A 235 8.88 3.31 -2.33
C VAL A 235 8.13 4.40 -3.11
N LEU A 236 7.43 4.02 -4.18
CA LEU A 236 6.63 4.94 -5.00
C LEU A 236 5.14 4.80 -4.70
N ASP A 237 4.42 5.93 -4.65
CA ASP A 237 2.97 6.00 -4.69
C ASP A 237 2.50 6.98 -5.80
N PRO A 238 2.04 6.48 -6.98
CA PRO A 238 1.52 7.35 -8.05
C PRO A 238 0.19 8.03 -7.73
N PHE A 239 -0.50 7.65 -6.66
CA PHE A 239 -1.79 8.19 -6.24
C PHE A 239 -1.70 8.60 -4.78
N TRP A 240 -0.79 9.52 -4.50
CA TRP A 240 -0.25 9.79 -3.17
C TRP A 240 -1.31 10.22 -2.15
N GLY A 241 -2.34 10.95 -2.56
CA GLY A 241 -3.45 11.38 -1.73
C GLY A 241 -2.94 12.14 -0.52
N THR A 242 -3.18 11.60 0.68
CA THR A 242 -2.77 12.21 1.95
C THR A 242 -1.37 11.78 2.43
N GLY A 243 -0.60 11.10 1.59
CA GLY A 243 0.78 10.68 1.88
C GLY A 243 0.92 9.48 2.81
N THR A 244 -0.12 8.65 2.96
CA THR A 244 -0.09 7.49 3.88
C THR A 244 1.03 6.49 3.52
N THR A 245 1.31 6.25 2.23
CA THR A 245 2.43 5.41 1.80
C THR A 245 3.78 6.02 2.14
N THR A 246 3.95 7.33 1.95
CA THR A 246 5.17 8.05 2.33
C THR A 246 5.40 8.00 3.84
N LEU A 247 4.36 8.19 4.65
CA LEU A 247 4.44 8.03 6.10
C LEU A 247 4.85 6.60 6.49
N ALA A 248 4.32 5.58 5.82
CA ALA A 248 4.71 4.18 6.04
C ALA A 248 6.18 3.92 5.66
N ALA A 249 6.65 4.47 4.54
CA ALA A 249 8.05 4.39 4.13
C ALA A 249 8.99 5.09 5.12
N MET A 250 8.63 6.30 5.57
CA MET A 250 9.35 7.04 6.62
C MET A 250 9.47 6.19 7.89
N LEU A 251 8.36 5.65 8.39
CA LEU A 251 8.37 4.87 9.64
C LEU A 251 9.06 3.50 9.49
N ALA A 252 9.21 3.01 8.26
CA ALA A 252 9.96 1.79 7.95
C ALA A 252 11.42 2.06 7.53
N GLY A 253 11.91 3.30 7.46
CA GLY A 253 13.30 3.58 7.05
C GLY A 253 13.57 3.28 5.57
N ARG A 254 12.62 3.61 4.70
CA ARG A 254 12.74 3.55 3.22
C ARG A 254 12.62 4.95 2.64
N ASP A 255 13.26 5.19 1.50
CA ASP A 255 13.01 6.42 0.72
C ASP A 255 11.59 6.38 0.15
N SER A 256 11.04 7.54 -0.23
CA SER A 256 9.77 7.54 -0.95
C SER A 256 9.60 8.66 -1.96
N HIS A 257 8.83 8.37 -3.00
CA HIS A 257 8.36 9.37 -3.96
C HIS A 257 6.85 9.24 -4.15
N GLY A 258 6.14 10.36 -4.21
CA GLY A 258 4.70 10.42 -4.48
C GLY A 258 4.35 11.30 -5.67
N TYR A 259 3.23 11.00 -6.33
CA TYR A 259 2.57 11.91 -7.28
C TYR A 259 1.15 12.24 -6.80
N GLU A 260 0.80 13.52 -6.86
CA GLU A 260 -0.53 14.02 -6.49
C GLU A 260 -1.00 15.10 -7.44
N LEU A 261 -2.23 15.00 -7.93
CA LEU A 261 -2.82 15.97 -8.85
C LEU A 261 -3.26 17.25 -8.12
N ASP A 262 -3.82 17.11 -6.91
CA ASP A 262 -4.32 18.23 -6.11
C ASP A 262 -3.27 18.71 -5.10
N ALA A 263 -2.69 19.88 -5.39
CA ALA A 263 -1.72 20.56 -4.53
C ALA A 263 -2.21 20.78 -3.08
N GLY A 264 -3.53 20.80 -2.86
CA GLY A 264 -4.14 20.96 -1.55
C GLY A 264 -3.85 19.81 -0.58
N PHE A 265 -3.64 18.58 -1.07
CA PHE A 265 -3.31 17.46 -0.19
C PHE A 265 -1.85 17.52 0.31
N ALA A 266 -0.92 18.04 -0.50
CA ALA A 266 0.49 18.17 -0.13
C ALA A 266 0.72 19.09 1.08
N ALA A 267 -0.09 20.15 1.21
CA ALA A 267 0.03 21.09 2.33
C ALA A 267 -0.35 20.48 3.68
N ALA A 268 -1.26 19.49 3.70
CA ALA A 268 -1.75 18.85 4.93
C ALA A 268 -0.83 17.73 5.44
N PHE A 269 0.24 17.38 4.70
CA PHE A 269 1.14 16.31 5.08
C PHE A 269 2.09 16.71 6.21
N ASP A 270 2.46 17.99 6.32
CA ASP A 270 3.33 18.52 7.38
C ASP A 270 2.78 18.18 8.78
N ASP A 271 1.46 18.32 8.98
CA ASP A 271 0.77 18.03 10.24
C ASP A 271 0.90 16.55 10.66
N ARG A 272 1.12 15.64 9.70
CA ARG A 272 1.31 14.20 9.97
C ARG A 272 2.70 13.87 10.50
N LEU A 273 3.64 14.81 10.39
CA LEU A 273 5.05 14.62 10.76
C LEU A 273 5.38 15.13 12.17
N GLU A 274 4.50 15.89 12.82
CA GLU A 274 4.75 16.52 14.13
C GLU A 274 5.25 15.51 15.19
N ASP A 275 4.62 14.33 15.25
CA ASP A 275 4.94 13.28 16.22
C ASP A 275 5.69 12.07 15.61
N LEU A 276 6.34 12.24 14.46
CA LEU A 276 6.97 11.13 13.72
C LEU A 276 7.97 10.31 14.57
N PRO A 277 8.90 10.92 15.36
CA PRO A 277 9.79 10.17 16.26
C PRO A 277 9.05 9.36 17.33
N ALA A 278 7.95 9.89 17.88
CA ALA A 278 7.17 9.20 18.90
C ALA A 278 6.39 8.02 18.29
N ARG A 279 5.78 8.22 17.11
CA ARG A 279 5.09 7.18 16.34
C ARG A 279 6.03 6.05 15.94
N SER A 280 7.24 6.37 15.48
CA SER A 280 8.26 5.38 15.13
C SER A 280 8.64 4.50 16.31
N ARG A 281 8.89 5.11 17.47
CA ARG A 281 9.17 4.37 18.71
C ARG A 281 8.04 3.45 19.12
N ALA A 282 6.80 3.96 19.11
CA ALA A 282 5.63 3.16 19.48
C ALA A 282 5.45 1.93 18.58
N LEU A 283 5.62 2.08 17.26
CA LEU A 283 5.51 0.97 16.31
C LEU A 283 6.61 -0.08 16.50
N ILE A 284 7.84 0.34 16.76
CA ILE A 284 8.95 -0.60 17.03
C ILE A 284 8.71 -1.33 18.35
N ASP A 285 8.32 -0.60 19.40
CA ASP A 285 8.03 -1.18 20.71
C ASP A 285 6.89 -2.19 20.63
N GLU A 286 5.82 -1.90 19.89
CA GLU A 286 4.72 -2.84 19.65
C GLU A 286 5.20 -4.15 19.01
N ARG A 287 6.06 -4.07 17.98
CA ARG A 287 6.64 -5.26 17.33
C ARG A 287 7.54 -6.06 18.27
N LEU A 288 8.37 -5.38 19.06
CA LEU A 288 9.25 -6.04 20.04
C LEU A 288 8.44 -6.69 21.17
N ASP A 289 7.40 -6.04 21.67
CA ASP A 289 6.51 -6.57 22.70
C ASP A 289 5.69 -7.76 22.20
N ALA A 290 5.19 -7.70 20.96
CA ALA A 290 4.52 -8.83 20.32
C ALA A 290 5.43 -10.05 20.23
N HIS A 291 6.71 -9.86 19.86
CA HIS A 291 7.67 -10.95 19.82
C HIS A 291 7.99 -11.50 21.21
N ARG A 292 8.14 -10.65 22.24
CA ARG A 292 8.32 -11.11 23.63
C ARG A 292 7.14 -11.97 24.09
N ALA A 293 5.91 -11.56 23.78
CA ALA A 293 4.71 -12.34 24.07
C ALA A 293 4.70 -13.69 23.34
N PHE A 294 5.13 -13.72 22.06
CA PHE A 294 5.30 -14.96 21.30
C PHE A 294 6.35 -15.90 21.94
N VAL A 295 7.48 -15.36 22.41
CA VAL A 295 8.52 -16.13 23.12
C VAL A 295 7.96 -16.73 24.41
N GLU A 296 7.17 -15.96 25.18
CA GLU A 296 6.53 -16.45 26.40
C GLU A 296 5.56 -17.61 26.10
N ALA A 297 4.70 -17.46 25.08
CA ALA A 297 3.79 -18.51 24.64
C ALA A 297 4.54 -19.79 24.20
N CYS A 298 5.63 -19.66 23.44
CA CYS A 298 6.46 -20.80 23.05
C CYS A 298 7.06 -21.54 24.27
N ARG A 299 7.51 -20.79 25.28
CA ARG A 299 8.06 -21.38 26.52
C ARG A 299 7.02 -22.15 27.31
N GLU A 300 5.77 -21.67 27.35
CA GLU A 300 4.66 -22.41 27.97
C GLU A 300 4.39 -23.74 27.28
N GLU A 301 4.64 -23.82 25.97
CA GLU A 301 4.55 -25.06 25.18
C GLU A 301 5.82 -25.92 25.22
N GLY A 302 6.86 -25.49 25.94
CA GLY A 302 8.14 -26.20 26.06
C GLY A 302 9.11 -25.99 24.88
N ASP A 303 8.88 -24.99 24.03
CA ASP A 303 9.80 -24.58 22.98
C ASP A 303 10.63 -23.36 23.43
N THR A 304 11.96 -23.52 23.43
CA THR A 304 12.90 -22.45 23.81
C THR A 304 13.32 -21.56 22.65
N LEU A 305 12.86 -21.88 21.43
CA LEU A 305 13.38 -21.35 20.17
C LEU A 305 14.87 -21.73 19.95
N GLY A 306 15.37 -21.56 18.72
CA GLY A 306 16.63 -22.17 18.27
C GLY A 306 17.84 -21.24 18.22
N TYR A 307 17.65 -19.93 18.37
CA TYR A 307 18.68 -18.92 18.14
C TYR A 307 18.48 -17.72 19.07
N ASP A 308 19.51 -16.88 19.22
CA ASP A 308 19.43 -15.60 19.94
C ASP A 308 19.53 -14.42 18.98
N ALA A 309 18.71 -13.38 19.23
CA ALA A 309 18.84 -12.09 18.55
C ALA A 309 20.17 -11.42 18.90
N GLU A 310 20.82 -10.78 17.92
CA GLU A 310 22.10 -10.09 18.11
C GLU A 310 21.93 -8.70 18.72
N HIS A 311 20.75 -8.10 18.56
CA HIS A 311 20.46 -6.73 18.97
C HIS A 311 19.46 -6.64 20.14
N TYR A 312 18.86 -7.75 20.55
CA TYR A 312 17.81 -7.78 21.58
C TYR A 312 17.99 -8.95 22.55
N GLU A 313 17.55 -8.77 23.79
CA GLU A 313 17.68 -9.75 24.87
C GLU A 313 16.55 -10.80 24.85
N PHE A 314 16.30 -11.43 23.70
CA PHE A 314 15.34 -12.53 23.54
C PHE A 314 15.78 -13.54 22.47
N PRO A 315 15.30 -14.80 22.54
CA PRO A 315 15.55 -15.79 21.50
C PRO A 315 14.64 -15.60 20.29
N VAL A 316 15.06 -16.09 19.12
CA VAL A 316 14.34 -16.06 17.84
C VAL A 316 14.30 -17.45 17.21
N ARG A 317 13.35 -17.68 16.30
CA ARG A 317 13.05 -19.04 15.84
C ARG A 317 13.98 -19.53 14.72
N THR A 318 14.48 -18.65 13.88
CA THR A 318 15.34 -18.99 12.73
C THR A 318 16.65 -18.21 12.74
N LYS A 319 17.66 -18.74 12.04
CA LYS A 319 18.96 -18.07 11.86
C LYS A 319 18.83 -16.72 11.14
N GLN A 320 17.80 -16.53 10.32
CA GLN A 320 17.61 -15.31 9.52
C GLN A 320 17.17 -14.12 10.37
N GLU A 321 16.49 -14.38 11.49
CA GLU A 321 15.97 -13.36 12.41
C GLU A 321 17.07 -12.76 13.32
N ARG A 322 18.21 -13.45 13.48
CA ARG A 322 19.25 -13.05 14.44
C ARG A 322 19.75 -11.61 14.26
N ARG A 323 19.77 -11.14 13.03
CA ARG A 323 20.32 -9.83 12.65
C ARG A 323 19.25 -8.75 12.48
N ILE A 324 17.97 -9.05 12.79
CA ILE A 324 16.90 -8.05 12.75
C ILE A 324 17.32 -6.85 13.60
N ARG A 325 17.22 -5.66 13.02
CA ARG A 325 17.57 -4.41 13.69
C ARG A 325 16.58 -3.34 13.28
N PHE A 326 15.96 -2.71 14.27
CA PHE A 326 15.03 -1.63 14.06
C PHE A 326 15.76 -0.29 14.14
N TYR A 327 15.27 0.66 13.35
CA TYR A 327 15.81 2.00 13.29
C TYR A 327 14.66 2.97 13.60
N GLU A 328 14.77 3.68 14.72
CA GLU A 328 13.78 4.68 15.10
C GLU A 328 14.08 6.01 14.40
N VAL A 329 13.02 6.75 14.07
CA VAL A 329 13.15 8.11 13.56
C VAL A 329 13.74 9.00 14.66
N ALA A 330 14.92 9.54 14.40
CA ALA A 330 15.61 10.50 15.27
C ALA A 330 15.19 11.95 14.99
N GLY A 331 14.84 12.26 13.72
CA GLY A 331 14.47 13.60 13.31
C GLY A 331 13.96 13.67 11.87
N VAL A 332 13.23 14.74 11.58
CA VAL A 332 12.71 15.07 10.25
C VAL A 332 13.04 16.52 9.93
N GLU A 333 13.57 16.75 8.73
CA GLU A 333 13.92 18.07 8.20
C GLU A 333 13.18 18.30 6.89
N ARG A 334 12.57 19.46 6.72
CA ARG A 334 12.01 19.87 5.43
C ARG A 334 13.13 20.30 4.48
N THR A 335 13.15 19.74 3.28
CA THR A 335 14.08 20.10 2.20
C THR A 335 13.34 20.93 1.15
N GLY A 336 14.05 21.39 0.11
CA GLY A 336 13.43 22.16 -0.98
C GLY A 336 12.32 21.41 -1.70
N ASP A 337 12.52 20.10 -1.88
CA ASP A 337 11.66 19.24 -2.71
C ASP A 337 10.90 18.17 -1.88
N GLY A 338 10.95 18.25 -0.54
CA GLY A 338 10.27 17.31 0.34
C GLY A 338 10.86 17.26 1.75
N TYR A 339 11.30 16.07 2.19
CA TYR A 339 11.76 15.82 3.55
C TYR A 339 13.00 14.91 3.58
N ARG A 340 13.84 15.10 4.60
CA ARG A 340 14.91 14.19 4.97
C ARG A 340 14.61 13.66 6.37
N VAL A 341 14.72 12.34 6.54
CA VAL A 341 14.50 11.68 7.83
C VAL A 341 15.79 11.00 8.26
N SER A 342 16.21 11.24 9.50
CA SER A 342 17.38 10.61 10.11
C SER A 342 16.94 9.55 11.11
N TYR A 343 17.69 8.47 11.22
CA TYR A 343 17.37 7.32 12.07
C TYR A 343 18.55 6.85 12.91
N ASP A 344 18.23 6.46 14.14
CA ASP A 344 19.13 5.80 15.06
C ASP A 344 18.72 4.34 15.27
N PRO A 345 19.68 3.41 15.45
CA PRO A 345 19.34 2.05 15.85
C PRO A 345 18.62 2.03 17.20
N ARG A 346 17.51 1.28 17.28
CA ARG A 346 16.74 1.08 18.52
C ARG A 346 17.10 -0.22 19.23
#